data_AF-A0A3L7SJG2-F1
#
_entry.id   AF-A0A3L7SJG2-F1
#
_cell.length_a   1.000
_cell.length_b   1.000
_cell.length_c   1.000
_cell.angle_alpha   90.00
_cell.angle_beta   90.00
_cell.angle_gamma   90.00
#
_symmetry.space_group_name_H-M   'P 1'
#
loop_
_entity.id
_entity.type
_entity.pdbx_description
1 polymer ?
#
loop_
_entity_poly.entity_id
_entity_poly.type
_entity_poly.pdbx_seq_one_letter_code
_entity_poly.pdbx_strand_id
1 'polypeptide(L)'
;MPAVRPTRAHDVKVEEGGVWVRLRSAAGAGGPPLHGTIAAPVVPTSTCCTPAASREAGESTAELTGAGGPLCEDRVREMLKEVKDPELFVNIVDLGLIYGVTLSPATDVPGKQHVSIDMTMTSPACPAGPQLIADTKRAVGASPEVSAVEVRIVMDPPWTPDRMTEAARDQLGIF
;
A
#
# COMPACT_ATOMS: atom_id res chain seq x y z
N MET A 1 -1.09 41.41 -9.04
CA MET A 1 -1.32 39.96 -8.80
C MET A 1 -2.68 39.55 -9.36
N PRO A 2 -2.78 38.64 -10.35
CA PRO A 2 -4.09 38.11 -10.76
C PRO A 2 -4.49 36.92 -9.88
N ALA A 3 -5.69 37.00 -9.31
CA ALA A 3 -6.30 35.97 -8.48
C ALA A 3 -6.65 34.72 -9.31
N VAL A 4 -6.14 33.56 -8.91
CA VAL A 4 -6.44 32.27 -9.53
C VAL A 4 -7.87 31.87 -9.13
N ARG A 5 -8.77 31.75 -10.11
CA ARG A 5 -10.12 31.22 -9.89
C ARG A 5 -10.02 29.70 -9.61
N PRO A 6 -10.78 29.15 -8.65
CA PRO A 6 -10.71 27.72 -8.34
C PRO A 6 -11.22 26.89 -9.52
N THR A 7 -10.39 25.95 -9.98
CA THR A 7 -10.71 25.00 -11.06
C THR A 7 -11.80 24.04 -10.59
N ARG A 8 -12.97 24.04 -11.25
CA ARG A 8 -14.04 23.07 -10.97
C ARG A 8 -13.58 21.67 -11.36
N ALA A 9 -13.74 20.71 -10.45
CA ALA A 9 -13.48 19.30 -10.74
C ALA A 9 -14.60 18.74 -11.65
N HIS A 10 -14.22 18.17 -12.80
CA HIS A 10 -15.14 17.54 -13.74
C HIS A 10 -14.93 16.03 -13.71
N ASP A 11 -16.02 15.28 -13.83
CA ASP A 11 -15.97 13.84 -14.12
C ASP A 11 -16.29 13.67 -15.62
N VAL A 12 -15.34 13.12 -16.37
CA VAL A 12 -15.49 12.87 -17.81
C VAL A 12 -15.57 11.37 -18.00
N LYS A 13 -16.73 10.89 -18.46
CA LYS A 13 -16.92 9.51 -18.92
C LYS A 13 -16.93 9.48 -20.44
N VAL A 14 -16.18 8.54 -21.00
CA VAL A 14 -16.10 8.29 -22.44
C VAL A 14 -16.59 6.87 -22.69
N GLU A 15 -17.75 6.74 -23.32
CA GLU A 15 -18.30 5.46 -23.81
C GLU A 15 -18.36 5.56 -25.34
N GLU A 16 -18.17 4.43 -26.05
CA GLU A 16 -17.97 4.37 -27.51
C GLU A 16 -19.05 5.08 -28.33
N GLY A 17 -18.85 6.39 -28.57
CA GLY A 17 -19.70 7.24 -29.39
C GLY A 17 -20.09 8.60 -28.79
N GLY A 18 -19.75 8.92 -27.52
CA GLY A 18 -20.05 10.24 -26.96
C GLY A 18 -19.33 10.60 -25.66
N VAL A 19 -18.90 11.87 -25.54
CA VAL A 19 -18.29 12.45 -24.34
C VAL A 19 -19.36 13.13 -23.49
N TRP A 20 -19.45 12.73 -22.22
CA TRP A 20 -20.36 13.33 -21.24
C TRP A 20 -19.55 13.99 -20.12
N VAL A 21 -19.83 15.27 -19.83
CA VAL A 21 -19.14 16.05 -18.81
C VAL A 21 -20.11 16.44 -17.69
N ARG A 22 -19.91 15.89 -16.49
CA ARG A 22 -20.72 16.25 -15.31
C ARG A 22 -19.93 17.18 -14.39
N LEU A 23 -20.52 18.33 -14.06
CA LEU A 23 -19.98 19.28 -13.07
C LEU A 23 -20.23 18.76 -11.66
N ARG A 24 -19.19 18.52 -10.86
CA ARG A 24 -19.34 18.28 -9.41
C ARG A 24 -19.55 19.61 -8.70
N SER A 25 -20.69 19.78 -8.02
CA SER A 25 -20.94 20.93 -7.14
C SER A 25 -20.26 20.68 -5.80
N ALA A 26 -19.32 21.56 -5.42
CA ALA A 26 -18.70 21.56 -4.09
C ALA A 26 -19.67 22.19 -3.09
N ALA A 27 -20.33 21.36 -2.28
CA ALA A 27 -21.07 21.80 -1.10
C ALA A 27 -20.16 21.67 0.13
N GLY A 28 -19.98 22.78 0.84
CA GLY A 28 -19.15 22.87 2.03
C GLY A 28 -19.95 22.91 3.34
N ALA A 29 -19.15 23.04 4.41
CA ALA A 29 -19.45 23.53 5.75
C ALA A 29 -20.19 22.62 6.75
N GLY A 30 -19.58 22.44 7.93
CA GLY A 30 -20.25 22.01 9.16
C GLY A 30 -19.29 21.44 10.21
N GLY A 31 -18.70 22.31 11.03
CA GLY A 31 -17.85 21.97 12.18
C GLY A 31 -18.60 21.47 13.44
N PRO A 32 -17.89 21.30 14.58
CA PRO A 32 -18.17 20.34 15.68
C PRO A 32 -18.98 20.95 16.86
N PRO A 33 -19.33 20.17 17.93
CA PRO A 33 -18.44 20.10 19.12
C PRO A 33 -18.46 18.79 19.96
N LEU A 34 -17.26 18.43 20.44
CA LEU A 34 -16.87 17.95 21.78
C LEU A 34 -17.95 17.81 22.89
N HIS A 35 -18.01 16.61 23.48
CA HIS A 35 -18.20 16.23 24.89
C HIS A 35 -17.65 14.78 24.99
N GLY A 36 -16.85 14.31 25.93
CA GLY A 36 -16.53 14.78 27.28
C GLY A 36 -16.76 13.63 28.27
N THR A 37 -15.67 12.95 28.68
CA THR A 37 -15.54 11.99 29.80
C THR A 37 -16.17 10.61 29.57
N ILE A 38 -15.55 9.48 29.95
CA ILE A 38 -15.54 8.95 31.33
C ILE A 38 -14.25 8.10 31.60
N ALA A 39 -13.61 8.49 32.70
CA ALA A 39 -12.89 7.75 33.75
C ALA A 39 -12.25 6.35 33.52
N ALA A 40 -10.99 6.29 33.96
CA ALA A 40 -10.24 5.12 34.42
C ALA A 40 -10.89 4.45 35.66
N PRO A 41 -10.50 3.20 35.99
CA PRO A 41 -9.55 3.07 37.11
C PRO A 41 -8.48 1.95 36.98
N VAL A 42 -7.21 2.32 37.22
CA VAL A 42 -6.23 1.79 38.20
C VAL A 42 -6.79 0.64 39.09
N VAL A 43 -6.25 -0.58 39.32
CA VAL A 43 -4.91 -1.19 39.60
C VAL A 43 -5.16 -2.73 39.85
N PRO A 44 -4.23 -3.59 40.36
CA PRO A 44 -2.80 -3.84 40.07
C PRO A 44 -2.45 -5.35 39.86
N THR A 45 -1.25 -5.57 39.33
CA THR A 45 -0.25 -6.64 39.59
C THR A 45 -0.68 -8.06 39.99
N SER A 46 -0.32 -9.05 39.15
CA SER A 46 0.20 -10.34 39.65
C SER A 46 1.23 -10.93 38.69
N THR A 47 2.41 -11.16 39.25
CA THR A 47 3.63 -11.73 38.66
C THR A 47 3.56 -13.24 38.57
N CYS A 48 4.03 -13.81 37.46
CA CYS A 48 4.70 -15.12 37.30
C CYS A 48 4.54 -15.49 35.82
N CYS A 49 5.56 -15.72 35.00
CA CYS A 49 6.86 -16.24 35.30
C CYS A 49 7.79 -15.94 34.11
N THR A 50 9.07 -15.74 34.41
CA THR A 50 10.21 -15.77 33.47
C THR A 50 11.12 -16.91 33.98
N PRO A 51 12.12 -17.45 33.25
CA PRO A 51 12.47 -17.33 31.82
C PRO A 51 12.80 -18.66 31.10
N ALA A 52 13.05 -18.53 29.79
CA ALA A 52 14.05 -19.24 28.98
C ALA A 52 13.93 -20.75 28.71
N ALA A 53 13.58 -21.09 27.46
CA ALA A 53 14.33 -22.04 26.64
C ALA A 53 13.98 -21.87 25.15
N SER A 54 15.02 -21.62 24.35
CA SER A 54 15.29 -22.09 22.98
C SER A 54 14.11 -22.43 22.07
N ARG A 55 13.97 -21.71 20.93
CA ARG A 55 14.45 -22.14 19.59
C ARG A 55 13.84 -23.50 19.21
N GLU A 56 13.07 -23.62 18.13
CA GLU A 56 13.54 -23.39 16.76
C GLU A 56 12.39 -22.99 15.80
N ALA A 57 12.83 -22.42 14.69
CA ALA A 57 12.09 -21.72 13.67
C ALA A 57 10.88 -22.50 13.13
N GLY A 58 9.76 -21.80 13.08
CA GLY A 58 8.60 -22.22 12.32
C GLY A 58 8.94 -22.39 10.86
N GLU A 59 8.54 -23.55 10.34
CA GLU A 59 8.26 -23.81 8.94
C GLU A 59 7.59 -22.61 8.28
N SER A 60 8.18 -22.11 7.20
CA SER A 60 7.49 -21.24 6.25
C SER A 60 7.50 -21.90 4.88
N THR A 61 6.86 -23.06 4.79
CA THR A 61 6.23 -23.47 3.53
C THR A 61 4.83 -22.87 3.53
N ALA A 62 4.74 -21.59 3.17
CA ALA A 62 3.45 -20.96 2.93
C ALA A 62 2.90 -21.50 1.60
N GLU A 63 2.09 -22.55 1.71
CA GLU A 63 1.22 -23.03 0.67
C GLU A 63 0.29 -21.88 0.23
N LEU A 64 0.63 -21.24 -0.87
CA LEU A 64 -0.18 -20.22 -1.53
C LEU A 64 -1.38 -20.91 -2.22
N THR A 65 -2.41 -21.24 -1.46
CA THR A 65 -3.72 -21.63 -2.01
C THR A 65 -4.84 -20.82 -1.38
N GLY A 66 -5.73 -20.32 -2.25
CA GLY A 66 -6.61 -19.18 -2.04
C GLY A 66 -7.63 -19.36 -0.92
N ALA A 67 -7.54 -18.47 0.08
CA ALA A 67 -8.71 -18.10 0.86
C ALA A 67 -9.52 -17.10 0.00
N GLY A 68 -10.64 -17.55 -0.55
CA GLY A 68 -11.62 -16.70 -1.26
C GLY A 68 -12.38 -15.78 -0.29
N GLY A 69 -11.65 -14.90 0.38
CA GLY A 69 -12.17 -13.76 1.12
C GLY A 69 -11.77 -12.47 0.38
N PRO A 70 -12.43 -11.33 0.66
CA PRO A 70 -12.14 -10.07 -0.04
C PRO A 70 -10.64 -9.72 0.04
N LEU A 71 -10.09 -9.10 -1.01
CA LEU A 71 -8.70 -8.64 -1.01
C LEU A 71 -8.48 -7.74 0.21
N CYS A 72 -7.64 -8.21 1.11
CA CYS A 72 -7.14 -7.45 2.24
C CYS A 72 -5.79 -6.82 1.89
N GLU A 73 -5.47 -5.70 2.53
CA GLU A 73 -4.18 -5.03 2.35
C GLU A 73 -3.00 -5.95 2.67
N ASP A 74 -3.13 -6.76 3.73
CA ASP A 74 -2.15 -7.77 4.12
C ASP A 74 -1.86 -8.76 2.99
N ARG A 75 -2.90 -9.25 2.30
CA ARG A 75 -2.75 -10.17 1.18
C ARG A 75 -2.00 -9.53 0.01
N VAL A 76 -2.27 -8.25 -0.27
CA VAL A 76 -1.53 -7.52 -1.30
C VAL A 76 -0.07 -7.34 -0.88
N ARG A 77 0.21 -7.04 0.38
CA ARG A 77 1.59 -6.95 0.90
C ARG A 77 2.33 -8.28 0.77
N GLU A 78 1.68 -9.42 1.03
CA GLU A 78 2.29 -10.74 0.80
C GLU A 78 2.65 -10.97 -0.67
N MET A 79 1.76 -10.61 -1.61
CA MET A 79 2.06 -10.70 -3.05
C MET A 79 3.21 -9.77 -3.46
N LEU A 80 3.32 -8.60 -2.83
CA LEU A 80 4.40 -7.65 -3.07
C LEU A 80 5.75 -8.16 -2.53
N LYS A 81 5.77 -9.05 -1.52
CA LYS A 81 7.02 -9.68 -1.05
C LYS A 81 7.66 -10.58 -2.10
N GLU A 82 6.89 -11.12 -3.05
CA GLU A 82 7.43 -11.94 -4.14
C GLU A 82 8.22 -11.09 -5.16
N VAL A 83 7.96 -9.78 -5.20
CA VAL A 83 8.62 -8.84 -6.11
C VAL A 83 9.94 -8.38 -5.51
N LYS A 84 11.04 -8.72 -6.21
CA LYS A 84 12.41 -8.39 -5.82
C LYS A 84 12.99 -7.34 -6.74
N ASP A 85 13.78 -6.45 -6.16
CA ASP A 85 14.56 -5.50 -6.94
C ASP A 85 15.69 -6.23 -7.69
N PRO A 86 15.87 -6.03 -9.01
CA PRO A 86 16.89 -6.73 -9.79
C PRO A 86 18.33 -6.26 -9.52
N GLU A 87 18.52 -5.11 -8.86
CA GLU A 87 19.85 -4.59 -8.52
C GLU A 87 20.29 -5.06 -7.12
N LEU A 88 19.37 -5.00 -6.15
CA LEU A 88 19.65 -5.32 -4.74
C LEU A 88 19.29 -6.77 -4.37
N PHE A 89 18.47 -7.47 -5.17
CA PHE A 89 17.94 -8.81 -4.88
C PHE A 89 17.18 -8.92 -3.55
N VAL A 90 16.64 -7.81 -3.05
CA VAL A 90 15.82 -7.73 -1.82
C VAL A 90 14.37 -7.42 -2.20
N ASN A 91 13.41 -7.87 -1.37
CA ASN A 91 11.99 -7.65 -1.58
C ASN A 91 11.63 -6.16 -1.42
N ILE A 92 10.69 -5.67 -2.24
CA ILE A 92 10.25 -4.25 -2.20
C ILE A 92 9.58 -3.86 -0.87
N VAL A 93 8.97 -4.84 -0.18
CA VAL A 93 8.34 -4.65 1.12
C VAL A 93 9.40 -4.50 2.22
N ASP A 94 10.42 -5.34 2.21
CA ASP A 94 11.52 -5.29 3.18
C ASP A 94 12.42 -4.06 2.98
N LEU A 95 12.57 -3.60 1.73
CA LEU A 95 13.23 -2.34 1.41
C LEU A 95 12.43 -1.11 1.86
N GLY A 96 11.16 -1.27 2.24
CA GLY A 96 10.29 -0.16 2.63
C GLY A 96 9.98 0.79 1.46
N LEU A 97 9.93 0.26 0.22
CA LEU A 97 9.63 1.06 -0.97
C LEU A 97 8.13 1.32 -1.14
N ILE A 98 7.27 0.59 -0.44
CA ILE A 98 5.81 0.76 -0.48
C ILE A 98 5.40 1.77 0.59
N TYR A 99 4.75 2.87 0.18
CA TYR A 99 4.23 3.89 1.09
C TYR A 99 2.79 3.61 1.51
N GLY A 100 1.99 3.11 0.58
CA GLY A 100 0.59 2.82 0.83
C GLY A 100 0.00 1.93 -0.24
N VAL A 101 -0.98 1.14 0.16
CA VAL A 101 -1.82 0.35 -0.73
C VAL A 101 -3.25 0.78 -0.49
N THR A 102 -3.92 1.25 -1.53
CA THR A 102 -5.32 1.65 -1.47
C THR A 102 -6.14 0.65 -2.27
N LEU A 103 -7.17 0.09 -1.64
CA LEU A 103 -8.10 -0.85 -2.25
C LEU A 103 -9.43 -0.15 -2.47
N SER A 104 -9.88 -0.08 -3.72
CA SER A 104 -11.17 0.49 -4.10
C SER A 104 -12.04 -0.56 -4.79
N PRO A 105 -13.36 -0.59 -4.57
CA PRO A 105 -14.23 -1.50 -5.29
C PRO A 105 -14.25 -1.17 -6.80
N ALA A 106 -14.19 -2.19 -7.65
CA ALA A 106 -14.29 -1.99 -9.09
C ALA A 106 -15.73 -1.64 -9.50
N THR A 107 -15.87 -0.54 -10.24
CA THR A 107 -17.17 -0.14 -10.79
C THR A 107 -17.50 -0.96 -12.05
N ASP A 108 -16.47 -1.42 -12.76
CA ASP A 108 -16.59 -2.11 -14.04
C ASP A 108 -16.97 -3.59 -13.89
N VAL A 109 -16.49 -4.27 -12.84
CA VAL A 109 -16.71 -5.71 -12.64
C VAL A 109 -17.16 -5.99 -11.20
N PRO A 110 -18.38 -6.53 -10.99
CA PRO A 110 -18.88 -6.85 -9.66
C PRO A 110 -18.02 -7.95 -9.01
N GLY A 111 -17.63 -7.73 -7.76
CA GLY A 111 -16.81 -8.67 -6.98
C GLY A 111 -15.31 -8.53 -7.18
N LYS A 112 -14.83 -7.56 -7.97
CA LYS A 112 -13.40 -7.25 -8.11
C LYS A 112 -13.04 -5.91 -7.46
N GLN A 113 -11.75 -5.73 -7.19
CA GLN A 113 -11.22 -4.50 -6.62
C GLN A 113 -10.13 -3.89 -7.52
N HIS A 114 -10.04 -2.57 -7.54
CA HIS A 114 -8.89 -1.83 -8.04
C HIS A 114 -7.88 -1.66 -6.92
N VAL A 115 -6.61 -1.90 -7.25
CA VAL A 115 -5.49 -1.73 -6.33
C VAL A 115 -4.65 -0.56 -6.81
N SER A 116 -4.51 0.46 -5.97
CA SER A 116 -3.61 1.59 -6.20
C SER A 116 -2.45 1.48 -5.22
N ILE A 117 -1.23 1.44 -5.75
CA ILE A 117 -0.01 1.26 -4.96
C ILE A 117 0.85 2.51 -5.13
N ASP A 118 1.09 3.19 -4.02
CA ASP A 118 2.06 4.28 -3.95
C ASP A 118 3.40 3.70 -3.50
N MET A 119 4.38 3.75 -4.40
CA MET A 119 5.73 3.25 -4.13
C MET A 119 6.77 4.30 -4.50
N THR A 120 7.98 4.10 -4.00
CA THR A 120 9.13 4.94 -4.32
C THR A 120 10.25 4.11 -4.93
N MET A 121 11.32 4.77 -5.35
CA MET A 121 12.53 4.15 -5.86
C MET A 121 13.72 4.64 -5.07
N THR A 122 14.74 3.79 -4.95
CA THR A 122 16.01 4.14 -4.31
C THR A 122 16.75 5.26 -5.05
N SER A 123 16.40 5.52 -6.32
CA SER A 123 16.98 6.59 -7.12
C SER A 123 15.98 7.16 -8.14
N PRO A 124 15.98 8.49 -8.39
CA PRO A 124 15.00 9.15 -9.26
C PRO A 124 15.13 8.81 -10.75
N ALA A 125 16.22 8.17 -11.17
CA ALA A 125 16.51 7.79 -12.55
C ALA A 125 17.03 6.35 -12.66
N CYS A 126 16.53 5.44 -11.82
CA CYS A 126 16.93 4.04 -11.92
C CYS A 126 16.42 3.43 -13.25
N PRO A 127 17.31 2.91 -14.13
CA PRO A 127 16.90 2.30 -15.39
C PRO A 127 16.02 1.05 -15.19
N ALA A 128 16.11 0.41 -14.03
CA ALA A 128 15.28 -0.73 -13.65
C ALA A 128 13.88 -0.32 -13.14
N GLY A 129 13.59 0.98 -13.00
CA GLY A 129 12.31 1.46 -12.49
C GLY A 129 11.08 0.92 -13.24
N PRO A 130 11.02 1.02 -14.58
CA PRO A 130 9.90 0.47 -15.36
C PRO A 130 9.72 -1.04 -15.20
N GLN A 131 10.83 -1.77 -15.04
CA GLN A 131 10.81 -3.21 -14.80
C GLN A 131 10.16 -3.53 -13.44
N LEU A 132 10.56 -2.81 -12.38
CA LEU A 132 9.99 -2.99 -11.05
C LEU A 132 8.48 -2.71 -11.02
N ILE A 133 8.03 -1.67 -11.74
CA ILE A 133 6.60 -1.36 -11.90
C ILE A 133 5.88 -2.51 -12.62
N ALA A 134 6.46 -3.04 -13.69
CA ALA A 134 5.88 -4.14 -14.46
C ALA A 134 5.78 -5.42 -13.61
N ASP A 135 6.82 -5.76 -12.85
CA ASP A 135 6.83 -6.89 -11.92
C ASP A 135 5.78 -6.72 -10.82
N THR A 136 5.67 -5.53 -10.24
CA THR A 136 4.65 -5.18 -9.24
C THR A 136 3.23 -5.36 -9.80
N LYS A 137 2.97 -4.81 -11.00
CA LYS A 137 1.68 -4.96 -11.68
C LYS A 137 1.38 -6.42 -12.00
N ARG A 138 2.38 -7.19 -12.41
CA ARG A 138 2.23 -8.60 -12.75
C ARG A 138 1.90 -9.45 -11.51
N ALA A 139 2.60 -9.22 -10.40
CA ALA A 139 2.37 -9.94 -9.15
C ALA A 139 0.94 -9.69 -8.66
N VAL A 140 0.55 -8.43 -8.48
CA VAL A 140 -0.79 -8.09 -7.98
C VAL A 140 -1.89 -8.46 -8.98
N GLY A 141 -1.65 -8.25 -10.27
CA GLY A 141 -2.59 -8.58 -11.35
C GLY A 141 -2.77 -10.07 -11.59
N ALA A 142 -1.91 -10.93 -11.03
CA ALA A 142 -2.11 -12.38 -11.07
C ALA A 142 -3.25 -12.85 -10.16
N SER A 143 -3.68 -12.03 -9.19
CA SER A 143 -4.81 -12.38 -8.33
C SER A 143 -6.14 -12.27 -9.09
N PRO A 144 -7.01 -13.30 -9.03
CA PRO A 144 -8.31 -13.31 -9.73
C PRO A 144 -9.28 -12.22 -9.25
N GLU A 145 -9.05 -11.71 -8.04
CA GLU A 145 -9.90 -10.71 -7.37
C GLU A 145 -9.58 -9.27 -7.82
N VAL A 146 -8.44 -9.06 -8.48
CA VAL A 146 -7.99 -7.74 -8.93
C VAL A 146 -8.54 -7.47 -10.33
N SER A 147 -9.13 -6.29 -10.53
CA SER A 147 -9.60 -5.84 -11.85
C SER A 147 -8.56 -4.98 -12.56
N ALA A 148 -7.95 -4.03 -11.85
CA ALA A 148 -6.88 -3.21 -12.39
C ALA A 148 -5.88 -2.84 -11.29
N VAL A 149 -4.62 -2.64 -11.70
CA VAL A 149 -3.53 -2.23 -10.81
C VAL A 149 -2.96 -0.90 -11.32
N GLU A 150 -3.09 0.14 -10.49
CA GLU A 150 -2.41 1.41 -10.68
C GLU A 150 -1.18 1.44 -9.77
N VAL A 151 -0.02 1.74 -10.35
CA VAL A 151 1.22 1.92 -9.59
C VAL A 151 1.69 3.35 -9.82
N ARG A 152 1.82 4.11 -8.73
CA ARG A 152 2.25 5.49 -8.73
C ARG A 152 3.61 5.60 -8.05
N ILE A 153 4.55 6.23 -8.75
CA ILE A 153 5.85 6.52 -8.17
C ILE A 153 5.80 7.88 -7.50
N VAL A 154 6.09 7.90 -6.21
CA VAL A 154 6.14 9.10 -5.40
C VAL A 154 7.59 9.32 -4.95
N MET A 155 8.14 10.48 -5.32
CA MET A 155 9.51 10.88 -4.96
C MET A 155 9.57 11.77 -3.71
N ASP A 156 8.41 12.24 -3.24
CA ASP A 156 8.28 13.07 -2.03
C ASP A 156 7.33 12.41 -1.04
N PRO A 157 7.78 11.99 0.16
CA PRO A 157 9.12 12.16 0.71
C PRO A 157 10.18 11.28 0.04
N PRO A 158 11.48 11.67 0.07
CA PRO A 158 12.55 10.83 -0.42
C PRO A 158 12.68 9.55 0.40
N TRP A 159 13.02 8.46 -0.27
CA TRP A 159 13.32 7.20 0.41
C TRP A 159 14.62 7.31 1.20
N THR A 160 14.63 6.74 2.40
CA THR A 160 15.82 6.62 3.24
C THR A 160 16.02 5.15 3.63
N PRO A 161 17.28 4.70 3.79
CA PRO A 161 17.58 3.34 4.23
C PRO A 161 17.03 3.03 5.63
N ASP A 162 16.63 4.06 6.37
CA ASP A 162 15.98 3.89 7.67
C ASP A 162 14.63 3.14 7.59
N ARG A 163 13.98 3.17 6.43
CA ARG A 163 12.71 2.47 6.20
C ARG A 163 12.87 0.96 6.00
N MET A 164 14.09 0.47 5.86
CA MET A 164 14.36 -0.95 5.66
C MET A 164 14.18 -1.75 6.95
N THR A 165 13.65 -2.97 6.82
CA THR A 165 13.58 -3.93 7.93
C THR A 165 14.98 -4.34 8.38
N GLU A 166 15.13 -4.75 9.64
CA GLU A 166 16.43 -5.19 10.18
C GLU A 166 17.04 -6.33 9.35
N ALA A 167 16.19 -7.24 8.82
CA ALA A 167 16.61 -8.32 7.94
C ALA A 167 17.18 -7.82 6.60
N ALA A 168 16.55 -6.82 5.97
CA ALA A 168 17.08 -6.22 4.74
C ALA A 168 18.39 -5.47 4.97
N ARG A 169 18.52 -4.79 6.12
CA ARG A 169 19.76 -4.07 6.50
C ARG A 169 20.93 -5.03 6.68
N ASP A 170 20.71 -6.14 7.38
CA ASP A 170 21.72 -7.20 7.57
C ASP A 170 22.15 -7.81 6.22
N GLN A 171 21.17 -8.13 5.34
CA GLN A 171 21.44 -8.69 4.02
C GLN A 171 22.27 -7.76 3.12
N LEU A 172 22.07 -6.44 3.24
CA LEU A 172 22.84 -5.43 2.51
C LEU A 172 24.15 -5.04 3.23
N GLY A 173 24.37 -5.51 4.45
CA GLY A 173 25.55 -5.18 5.25
C GLY A 173 25.57 -3.73 5.74
N ILE A 174 24.41 -3.12 5.94
CA ILE A 174 24.26 -1.74 6.42
C ILE A 174 23.89 -1.79 7.91
N PHE A 175 24.85 -1.48 8.79
CA PHE A 175 24.71 -1.48 10.25
C PHE A 175 24.72 -0.07 10.84
#